data_AF-A0A2V7I128-F1
#
_entry.id   AF-A0A2V7I128-F1
#
_cell.length_a   1.000
_cell.length_b   1.000
_cell.length_c   1.000
_cell.angle_alpha   90.00
_cell.angle_beta   90.00
_cell.angle_gamma   90.00
#
_symmetry.space_group_name_H-M   'P 1'
#
loop_
_entity.id
_entity.type
_entity.pdbx_description
1 polymer ?
#
loop_
_entity_poly.entity_id
_entity_poly.type
_entity_poly.pdbx_seq_one_letter_code
_entity_poly.pdbx_strand_id
1 'polypeptide(L)'
;MFRLLPREEKFFDLFEQQAGHIVSASRVLEEMTLEYASAKAKADRVKDLEHAGDTLTHEIVRRLNTTFVTPIDREDIYALGCRLDDVLDLIDAVA
;
A
#
# COMPACT_ATOMS: atom_id res chain seq x y z
N MET A 1 -27.12 -20.15 -2.34
CA MET A 1 -26.14 -21.03 -1.66
C MET A 1 -25.72 -20.31 -0.39
N PHE A 2 -26.15 -20.79 0.79
CA PHE A 2 -25.77 -20.17 2.06
C PHE A 2 -24.29 -20.40 2.32
N ARG A 3 -23.49 -19.33 2.35
CA ARG A 3 -22.07 -19.38 2.68
C ARG A 3 -21.95 -19.26 4.20
N LEU A 4 -21.71 -20.39 4.88
CA LEU A 4 -21.70 -20.51 6.35
C LEU A 4 -20.56 -19.73 7.03
N LEU A 5 -19.59 -19.23 6.27
CA LEU A 5 -18.48 -18.42 6.78
C LEU A 5 -18.28 -17.20 5.86
N PRO A 6 -18.27 -15.97 6.40
CA PRO A 6 -17.95 -14.78 5.62
C PRO A 6 -16.50 -14.88 5.13
N ARG A 7 -16.28 -14.63 3.83
CA ARG A 7 -14.93 -14.37 3.31
C ARG A 7 -14.61 -12.91 3.59
N GLU A 8 -13.43 -12.66 4.15
CA GLU A 8 -12.93 -11.30 4.29
C GLU A 8 -12.42 -10.82 2.92
N GLU A 9 -13.29 -10.17 2.14
CA GLU A 9 -12.95 -9.62 0.82
C GLU A 9 -12.18 -8.28 0.93
N LYS A 10 -12.06 -7.71 2.13
CA LYS A 10 -11.35 -6.45 2.38
C LYS A 10 -9.86 -6.47 2.01
N PHE A 11 -9.23 -7.63 1.87
CA PHE A 11 -7.83 -7.66 1.41
C PHE A 11 -7.67 -6.99 0.04
N PHE A 12 -8.62 -7.18 -0.87
CA PHE A 12 -8.58 -6.55 -2.19
C PHE A 12 -8.74 -5.03 -2.11
N ASP A 13 -9.66 -4.55 -1.27
CA ASP A 13 -9.83 -3.11 -1.03
C ASP A 13 -8.57 -2.47 -0.44
N LEU A 14 -7.86 -3.18 0.45
CA LEU A 14 -6.61 -2.71 1.03
C LEU A 14 -5.48 -2.66 0.00
N PHE A 15 -5.37 -3.66 -0.87
CA PHE A 15 -4.41 -3.65 -1.97
C PHE A 15 -4.69 -2.51 -2.96
N GLU A 16 -5.96 -2.26 -3.28
CA GLU A 16 -6.33 -1.16 -4.18
C GLU A 16 -6.00 0.21 -3.57
N GLN A 17 -6.24 0.39 -2.27
CA GLN A 17 -5.82 1.59 -1.55
C GLN A 17 -4.30 1.76 -1.55
N GLN A 18 -3.53 0.70 -1.28
CA GLN A 18 -2.06 0.74 -1.31
C GLN A 18 -1.55 1.10 -2.71
N ALA A 19 -2.10 0.48 -3.76
CA ALA A 19 -1.80 0.83 -5.14
C ALA A 19 -2.13 2.30 -5.46
N GLY A 20 -3.23 2.83 -4.89
CA GLY A 20 -3.58 4.24 -4.99
C GLY A 20 -2.53 5.19 -4.38
N HIS A 21 -1.94 4.82 -3.23
CA HIS A 21 -0.82 5.56 -2.64
C HIS A 21 0.43 5.51 -3.52
N ILE A 22 0.79 4.34 -4.06
CA ILE A 22 1.91 4.18 -5.00
C ILE A 22 1.74 5.09 -6.23
N VAL A 23 0.55 5.09 -6.86
CA VAL A 23 0.26 5.95 -8.02
C VAL A 23 0.36 7.43 -7.65
N SER A 24 -0.14 7.80 -6.47
CA SER A 24 -0.07 9.19 -6.00
C SER A 24 1.37 9.63 -5.73
N ALA A 25 2.17 8.78 -5.08
CA ALA A 25 3.57 9.05 -4.76
C ALA A 25 4.42 9.11 -6.04
N SER A 26 4.17 8.20 -7.00
CA SER A 26 4.84 8.20 -8.31
C SER A 26 4.61 9.49 -9.08
N ARG A 27 3.40 10.06 -9.03
CA ARG A 27 3.08 11.36 -9.67
C ARG A 27 3.81 12.51 -8.98
N VAL A 28 3.89 12.51 -7.66
CA VAL A 28 4.64 13.54 -6.93
C VAL A 28 6.13 13.45 -7.28
N LEU A 29 6.69 12.23 -7.35
CA LEU A 29 8.07 12.02 -7.77
C LEU A 29 8.31 12.49 -9.22
N GLU A 30 7.39 12.18 -10.15
CA GLU A 30 7.44 12.70 -11.53
C GLU A 30 7.49 14.25 -11.54
N GLU A 31 6.62 14.91 -10.78
CA GLU A 31 6.61 16.38 -10.63
C GLU A 31 7.93 16.93 -10.06
N MET A 32 8.64 16.16 -9.22
CA MET A 32 9.97 16.54 -8.70
C MET A 32 11.04 16.48 -9.79
N THR A 33 10.95 15.52 -10.71
CA THR A 33 11.91 15.40 -11.82
C THR A 33 11.73 16.51 -12.87
N LEU A 34 10.51 17.00 -13.05
CA LEU A 34 10.18 18.06 -14.02
C LEU A 34 10.42 19.46 -13.44
N GLU A 35 10.14 19.66 -12.15
CA GLU A 35 10.30 20.95 -11.48
C GLU A 35 10.94 20.77 -10.10
N TYR A 36 12.22 21.11 -10.01
CA TYR A 36 12.98 21.03 -8.76
C TYR A 36 12.59 22.12 -7.74
N ALA A 37 11.84 23.14 -8.15
CA ALA A 37 11.26 24.07 -7.21
C ALA A 37 10.35 23.32 -6.22
N SER A 38 10.47 23.64 -4.94
CA SER A 38 9.70 22.99 -3.86
C SER A 38 9.98 21.49 -3.68
N ALA A 39 11.14 20.96 -4.11
CA ALA A 39 11.52 19.55 -3.95
C ALA A 39 11.30 19.04 -2.51
N LYS A 40 11.68 19.82 -1.49
CA LYS A 40 11.46 19.45 -0.09
C LYS A 40 9.98 19.24 0.27
N ALA A 41 9.10 20.15 -0.15
CA ALA A 41 7.67 20.03 0.14
C ALA A 41 7.04 18.84 -0.60
N LYS A 42 7.57 18.49 -1.77
CA LYS A 42 7.16 17.29 -2.53
C LYS A 42 7.66 16.01 -1.84
N ALA A 43 8.91 15.99 -1.35
CA ALA A 43 9.44 14.89 -0.55
C ALA A 43 8.63 14.67 0.73
N ASP A 44 8.30 15.72 1.47
CA ASP A 44 7.43 15.62 2.66
C ASP A 44 6.05 15.02 2.32
N ARG A 45 5.50 15.32 1.13
CA ARG A 45 4.25 14.74 0.65
C ARG A 45 4.38 13.27 0.25
N VAL A 46 5.53 12.85 -0.27
CA VAL A 46 5.83 11.44 -0.52
C VAL A 46 5.94 10.69 0.81
N LYS A 47 6.61 11.27 1.80
CA LYS A 47 6.70 10.76 3.18
C LYS A 47 5.33 10.49 3.79
N ASP A 48 4.40 11.45 3.65
CA ASP A 48 3.03 11.31 4.16
C ASP A 48 2.27 10.16 3.46
N LEU A 49 2.52 9.95 2.17
CA LEU A 49 1.92 8.85 1.41
C LEU A 49 2.51 7.50 1.81
N GLU A 50 3.82 7.43 2.05
CA GLU A 50 4.50 6.25 2.58
C GLU A 50 3.93 5.86 3.94
N HIS A 51 3.83 6.79 4.89
CA HIS A 51 3.25 6.52 6.22
C HIS A 51 1.79 6.04 6.15
N ALA A 52 1.01 6.58 5.21
CA ALA A 52 -0.34 6.11 4.97
C ALA A 52 -0.36 4.68 4.42
N GLY A 53 0.57 4.35 3.52
CA GLY A 53 0.70 3.00 2.97
C GLY A 53 1.19 1.98 4.00
N ASP A 54 2.15 2.36 4.84
CA ASP A 54 2.67 1.58 5.98
C ASP A 54 1.53 1.14 6.93
N THR A 55 0.57 2.05 7.14
CA THR A 55 -0.64 1.78 7.94
C THR A 55 -1.50 0.69 7.29
N LEU A 56 -1.62 0.69 5.96
CA LEU A 56 -2.37 -0.34 5.22
C LEU A 56 -1.65 -1.69 5.23
N THR A 57 -0.32 -1.71 5.06
CA THR A 57 0.50 -2.92 5.17
C THR A 57 0.34 -3.56 6.56
N HIS A 58 0.40 -2.76 7.62
CA HIS A 58 0.11 -3.22 8.97
C HIS A 58 -1.33 -3.76 9.13
N GLU A 59 -2.32 -3.12 8.52
CA GLU A 59 -3.71 -3.61 8.54
C GLU A 59 -3.85 -4.95 7.81
N ILE A 60 -3.21 -5.12 6.65
CA ILE A 60 -3.18 -6.38 5.90
C ILE A 60 -2.61 -7.50 6.77
N VAL A 61 -1.43 -7.30 7.37
CA VAL A 61 -0.77 -8.30 8.22
C VAL A 61 -1.62 -8.63 9.45
N ARG A 62 -2.20 -7.60 10.11
CA ARG A 62 -3.09 -7.79 11.26
C ARG A 62 -4.31 -8.62 10.88
N ARG A 63 -4.98 -8.28 9.78
CA ARG A 63 -6.15 -9.04 9.29
C ARG A 63 -5.76 -10.46 8.98
N LEU A 64 -4.66 -10.67 8.25
CA LEU A 64 -4.17 -11.99 7.88
C LEU A 64 -3.97 -12.91 9.09
N ASN A 65 -3.46 -12.36 10.20
CA ASN A 65 -3.25 -13.09 11.46
C ASN A 65 -4.55 -13.39 12.22
N THR A 66 -5.64 -12.69 11.92
CA THR A 66 -6.95 -12.84 12.60
C THR A 66 -8.03 -13.46 11.71
N THR A 67 -7.76 -13.68 10.43
CA THR A 67 -8.68 -14.26 9.45
C THR A 67 -8.42 -15.75 9.27
N PHE A 68 -9.40 -16.57 9.64
CA PHE A 68 -9.30 -18.02 9.50
C PHE A 68 -9.41 -18.50 8.05
N VAL A 69 -10.34 -17.92 7.26
CA VAL A 69 -10.55 -18.25 5.84
C VAL A 69 -10.19 -17.06 4.97
N THR A 70 -9.10 -17.17 4.21
CA THR A 70 -8.66 -16.14 3.27
C THR A 70 -9.30 -16.30 1.88
N PRO A 71 -9.42 -15.22 1.09
CA PRO A 71 -10.00 -15.28 -0.26
C PRO A 71 -9.09 -15.98 -1.28
N ILE A 72 -7.77 -15.87 -1.09
CA ILE A 72 -6.68 -16.53 -1.83
C ILE A 72 -5.64 -17.07 -0.83
N ASP A 73 -4.51 -17.60 -1.32
CA ASP A 73 -3.46 -18.14 -0.46
C ASP A 73 -2.88 -17.08 0.47
N ARG A 74 -2.67 -17.47 1.73
CA ARG A 74 -2.23 -16.57 2.81
C ARG A 74 -0.86 -15.96 2.51
N GLU A 75 0.03 -16.80 1.98
CA GLU A 75 1.40 -16.40 1.63
C GLU A 75 1.40 -15.36 0.51
N ASP A 76 0.50 -15.49 -0.47
CA ASP A 76 0.34 -14.51 -1.55
C ASP A 76 -0.20 -13.18 -1.04
N ILE A 77 -1.15 -13.19 -0.09
CA ILE A 77 -1.66 -11.94 0.52
C ILE A 77 -0.54 -11.21 1.25
N TYR A 78 0.26 -11.93 2.04
CA TYR A 78 1.40 -11.35 2.75
C TYR A 78 2.43 -10.81 1.78
N ALA A 79 2.85 -11.63 0.82
CA ALA A 79 3.85 -11.26 -0.17
C ALA A 79 3.41 -10.05 -1.01
N LEU A 80 2.16 -10.02 -1.47
CA LEU A 80 1.64 -8.88 -2.23
C LEU A 80 1.62 -7.60 -1.40
N GLY A 81 1.16 -7.67 -0.14
CA GLY A 81 1.20 -6.53 0.78
C GLY A 81 2.60 -5.94 0.93
N CYS A 82 3.58 -6.77 1.29
CA CYS A 82 4.98 -6.34 1.43
C CYS A 82 5.57 -5.82 0.11
N ARG A 83 5.23 -6.40 -1.04
CA ARG A 83 5.79 -5.95 -2.32
C ARG A 83 5.21 -4.63 -2.79
N LEU A 84 3.96 -4.32 -2.44
CA LEU A 84 3.38 -3.00 -2.69
C LEU A 84 4.04 -1.95 -1.77
N ASP A 85 4.29 -2.30 -0.52
CA ASP A 85 5.03 -1.51 0.46
C ASP A 85 6.45 -1.16 -0.04
N ASP A 86 7.22 -2.18 -0.46
CA ASP A 86 8.57 -2.02 -1.00
C ASP A 86 8.62 -0.96 -2.14
N VAL A 87 7.59 -0.93 -3.00
CA VAL A 87 7.53 0.05 -4.10
C VAL A 87 7.35 1.46 -3.57
N LEU A 88 6.51 1.65 -2.56
CA LEU A 88 6.27 2.96 -1.95
C LEU A 88 7.50 3.45 -1.20
N ASP A 89 8.18 2.57 -0.46
CA ASP A 89 9.45 2.84 0.22
C ASP A 89 10.55 3.25 -0.77
N LEU A 90 10.63 2.58 -1.92
CA LEU A 90 11.59 2.94 -2.97
C LEU A 90 11.30 4.33 -3.56
N ILE A 91 10.03 4.75 -3.63
CA ILE A 91 9.66 6.11 -4.05
C ILE A 91 10.08 7.12 -2.97
N ASP A 92 9.81 6.86 -1.69
CA ASP A 92 10.23 7.73 -0.56
C ASP A 92 11.76 7.85 -0.47
N ALA A 93 12.49 6.75 -0.65
CA ALA A 93 13.95 6.75 -0.60
C ALA A 93 14.61 7.57 -1.73
N VAL A 94 13.92 7.77 -2.86
CA VAL A 94 14.42 8.52 -4.01
C VAL A 94 14.00 10.00 -3.96
N ALA A 95 12.83 10.30 -3.39
CA ALA A 95 12.31 11.66 -3.26
C ALA A 95 13.19 12.55 -2.36
#